data_AF-A0A2N0VIV1-F1
#
_entry.id   AF-A0A2N0VIV1-F1
#
_cell.length_a   1.000
_cell.length_b   1.000
_cell.length_c   1.000
_cell.angle_alpha   90.00
_cell.angle_beta   90.00
_cell.angle_gamma   90.00
#
_symmetry.space_group_name_H-M   'P 1'
#
loop_
_entity.id
_entity.type
_entity.pdbx_description
1 polymer ?
#
loop_
_entity_poly.entity_id
_entity_poly.type
_entity_poly.pdbx_seq_one_letter_code
_entity_poly.pdbx_strand_id
1 'polypeptide(L)' 'MKSSVVSISSNIAEGAGRKGTKEFCHFLSIAYGSACEVETQLIISKNLEFIQKKSV' A
#
# COMPACT_ATOMS: atom_id res chain seq x y z
N MET A 1 1.24 6.90 6.74
CA MET A 1 0.02 6.06 6.55
C MET A 1 -1.00 6.62 5.57
N LYS A 2 -1.69 7.75 5.82
CA LYS A 2 -2.83 8.19 4.99
C LYS A 2 -2.50 8.32 3.49
N SER A 3 -1.39 8.98 3.15
CA SER A 3 -0.93 9.13 1.76
C SER A 3 -0.47 7.80 1.14
N SER A 4 0.26 6.97 1.90
CA SER A 4 0.73 5.65 1.43
C SER A 4 -0.45 4.72 1.07
N VAL A 5 -1.52 4.71 1.88
CA VAL A 5 -2.72 3.88 1.58
C VAL A 5 -3.43 4.34 0.32
N VAL A 6 -3.62 5.66 0.14
CA VAL A 6 -4.22 6.21 -1.09
C VAL A 6 -3.33 5.91 -2.31
N SER A 7 -2.01 6.03 -2.15
CA SER A 7 -1.01 5.74 -3.20
C SER A 7 -1.11 4.31 -3.74
N ILE A 8 -1.39 3.31 -2.88
CA ILE A 8 -1.57 1.91 -3.33
C ILE A 8 -2.69 1.82 -4.37
N SER A 9 -3.89 2.29 -4.03
CA SER A 9 -5.03 2.24 -4.95
C SER A 9 -4.85 3.13 -6.18
N SER A 10 -4.24 4.31 -6.02
CA SER A 10 -4.02 5.24 -7.13
C SER A 10 -3.04 4.66 -8.16
N ASN A 11 -1.93 4.06 -7.71
CA ASN A 11 -0.97 3.45 -8.64
C ASN A 11 -1.55 2.22 -9.33
N ILE A 12 -2.32 1.38 -8.64
CA ILE A 12 -3.01 0.25 -9.27
C ILE A 12 -3.97 0.73 -10.37
N ALA A 13 -4.81 1.73 -10.04
CA ALA A 13 -5.78 2.28 -10.99
C ALA A 13 -5.09 2.97 -12.18
N GLU A 14 -4.03 3.75 -11.93
CA GLU A 14 -3.26 4.40 -12.99
C GLU A 14 -2.61 3.36 -13.90
N GLY A 15 -1.95 2.35 -13.34
CA GLY A 15 -1.33 1.27 -14.11
C GLY A 15 -2.33 0.48 -14.96
N ALA A 16 -3.52 0.21 -14.42
CA ALA A 16 -4.61 -0.45 -15.15
C ALA A 16 -5.18 0.40 -16.30
N GLY A 17 -5.06 1.73 -16.21
CA GLY A 17 -5.45 2.66 -17.27
C GLY A 17 -4.41 2.83 -18.39
N ARG A 18 -3.18 2.33 -18.22
CA ARG A 18 -2.12 2.40 -19.25
C ARG A 18 -2.22 1.23 -20.24
N LYS A 19 -1.62 1.41 -21.43
CA LYS A 19 -1.62 0.40 -22.50
C LYS A 19 -0.33 -0.41 -22.49
N GLY A 20 -0.25 -1.43 -21.64
CA GLY A 20 0.84 -2.39 -21.73
C GLY A 20 1.15 -3.09 -20.41
N THR A 21 1.48 -4.37 -20.50
CA THR A 21 1.86 -5.18 -19.33
C THR A 21 3.07 -4.60 -18.60
N LYS A 22 4.05 -4.06 -19.32
CA LYS A 22 5.27 -3.49 -18.71
C LYS A 22 4.96 -2.27 -17.83
N GLU A 23 4.11 -1.36 -18.31
CA GLU A 23 3.69 -0.19 -17.54
C GLU A 23 2.84 -0.61 -16.34
N PHE A 24 1.91 -1.55 -16.54
CA PHE A 24 1.11 -2.04 -15.42
C PHE A 24 1.99 -2.67 -14.32
N CYS A 25 2.95 -3.52 -14.69
CA CYS A 25 3.91 -4.07 -13.73
C CYS A 25 4.73 -2.99 -13.01
N HIS A 26 5.13 -1.92 -13.70
CA HIS A 26 5.85 -0.81 -13.07
C HIS A 26 5.01 -0.14 -11.97
N PHE A 27 3.76 0.18 -12.27
CA PHE A 27 2.83 0.77 -11.30
C PHE A 27 2.48 -0.18 -10.15
N LEU A 28 2.36 -1.49 -10.43
CA LEU A 28 2.20 -2.51 -9.38
C LEU A 28 3.41 -2.55 -8.43
N SER A 29 4.63 -2.42 -8.94
CA SER A 29 5.83 -2.35 -8.09
C SER A 29 5.80 -1.12 -7.16
N ILE A 30 5.32 0.02 -7.63
CA ILE A 30 5.15 1.23 -6.79
C ILE A 30 4.07 1.01 -5.73
N ALA A 31 2.93 0.45 -6.12
CA ALA A 31 1.85 0.13 -5.19
C ALA A 31 2.32 -0.87 -4.11
N TYR A 32 3.11 -1.88 -4.50
CA TYR A 32 3.68 -2.86 -3.57
C TYR A 32 4.64 -2.22 -2.56
N GLY A 33 5.53 -1.32 -3.02
CA GLY A 33 6.41 -0.55 -2.11
C GLY A 33 5.60 0.25 -1.08
N SER A 34 4.55 0.93 -1.53
CA SER A 34 3.64 1.67 -0.63
C SER A 34 2.93 0.76 0.37
N ALA A 35 2.58 -0.47 -0.02
CA ALA A 35 1.97 -1.46 0.86
C ALA A 35 2.94 -1.96 1.94
N CYS A 36 4.20 -2.26 1.57
CA CYS A 36 5.24 -2.66 2.53
C CYS A 36 5.53 -1.59 3.59
N GLU A 37 5.52 -0.31 3.19
CA GLU A 37 5.65 0.81 4.15
C GLU A 37 4.50 0.84 5.16
N VAL A 38 3.26 0.67 4.68
CA VAL A 38 2.06 0.65 5.53
C VAL A 38 2.09 -0.55 6.47
N GLU A 39 2.45 -1.73 5.97
CA GLU A 39 2.62 -2.94 6.77
C GLU A 39 3.65 -2.74 7.88
N THR A 40 4.81 -2.19 7.54
CA THR A 40 5.86 -1.87 8.52
C THR A 40 5.34 -0.90 9.59
N GLN A 41 4.64 0.16 9.20
CA GLN A 41 4.05 1.12 10.12
C GLN A 41 2.97 0.47 11.01
N LEU A 42 2.17 -0.48 10.50
CA LEU A 42 1.19 -1.22 11.29
C LEU A 42 1.86 -2.14 12.31
N ILE A 43 2.92 -2.85 11.92
CA ILE A 43 3.70 -3.71 12.82
C ILE A 43 4.29 -2.87 13.96
N ILE A 44 4.92 -1.73 13.64
CA ILE A 44 5.45 -0.80 14.65
C ILE A 44 4.33 -0.29 15.55
N SER A 45 3.21 0.15 14.97
CA SER A 45 2.07 0.68 15.74
C SER A 45 1.48 -0.37 16.68
N LYS A 46 1.45 -1.64 16.27
CA LYS A 46 1.02 -2.75 17.12
C LYS A 46 2.02 -2.99 18.27
N ASN A 47 3.31 -3.00 17.97
CA ASN A 47 4.35 -3.22 18.98
C ASN A 47 4.43 -2.09 20.03
N LEU A 48 4.06 -0.87 19.64
CA LEU A 48 3.94 0.29 20.52
C LEU A 48 2.55 0.40 21.18
N GLU A 49 1.69 -0.61 21.03
CA GLU A 49 0.33 -0.65 21.58
C GLU A 49 -0.58 0.52 21.15
N PHE A 50 -0.25 1.21 20.05
CA PHE A 50 -1.08 2.28 19.48
C PHE A 50 -2.36 1.77 18.82
N ILE A 51 -2.35 0.50 18.40
CA ILE A 51 -3.51 -0.17 17.83
C ILE A 51 -3.76 -1.47 18.56
N GLN A 52 -4.96 -1.63 19.11
CA GLN A 52 -5.39 -2.88 19.73
C GLN A 52 -6.12 -3.74 18.72
N LYS A 53 -5.85 -5.05 18.75
CA LYS A 53 -6.65 -6.00 17.98
C LYS A 53 -8.07 -5.98 18.55
N LYS A 54 -9.01 -5.41 17.81
CA LYS A 54 -10.42 -5.50 18.17
C LYS A 54 -10.84 -6.96 18.00
N SER A 55 -11.20 -7.62 19.09
CA SER A 55 -11.90 -8.91 19.03
C SER A 55 -13.30 -8.64 18.46
N VAL A 56 -13.58 -9.22 17.30
CA VAL A 56 -14.92 -9.30 16.71
C VAL A 56 -15.44 -10.71 16.98
#